data_AF-A0A4R2KP76-F1
#
_entry.id   AF-A0A4R2KP76-F1
#
_cell.length_a   1.000
_cell.length_b   1.000
_cell.length_c   1.000
_cell.angle_alpha   90.00
_cell.angle_beta   90.00
_cell.angle_gamma   90.00
#
_symmetry.space_group_name_H-M   'P 1'
#
loop_
_entity.id
_entity.type
_entity.pdbx_description
1 polymer ?
#
loop_
_entity_poly.entity_id
_entity_poly.type
_entity_poly.pdbx_seq_one_letter_code
_entity_poly.pdbx_strand_id
1 'polypeptide(L)'
;MFNERGSALIFTLMVILILTVLAVAILEVTITNYKISHAYANSISATYAAEAGLERVKNEFNIALQDAYQGKGKGKGKGEFWINIVTNKNTTKIQYKKGAKDLLDNGLDIPLGEWISLGDSGQEYKIDSIEIVPPSINFENEGEQILTYKVRVWTEGRMNKIVRYGYAEIEFEINVIIQKMGNDNSANTKVYLKEKVSPFSPIIKKWVVDSTPVEY
;
A
#
# COMPACT_ATOMS: atom_id res chain seq x y z
N MET A 1 60.27 -35.28 -45.18
CA MET A 1 58.92 -34.70 -45.24
C MET A 1 57.84 -35.72 -44.82
N PHE A 2 58.02 -36.43 -43.70
CA PHE A 2 57.05 -37.42 -43.19
C PHE A 2 56.80 -37.16 -41.70
N ASN A 3 56.13 -36.05 -41.38
CA ASN A 3 55.46 -35.87 -40.08
C ASN A 3 54.48 -34.68 -40.04
N GLU A 4 54.51 -33.79 -41.04
CA GLU A 4 53.69 -32.56 -41.08
C GLU A 4 52.17 -32.82 -41.11
N ARG A 5 51.73 -33.96 -41.67
CA ARG A 5 50.30 -34.30 -41.72
C ARG A 5 49.74 -34.75 -40.36
N GLY A 6 50.57 -35.40 -39.54
CA GLY A 6 50.18 -35.83 -38.19
C GLY A 6 50.15 -34.67 -37.21
N SER A 7 51.14 -33.76 -37.29
CA SER A 7 51.16 -32.55 -36.47
C SER A 7 50.03 -31.58 -36.82
N ALA A 8 49.68 -31.44 -38.09
CA ALA A 8 48.53 -30.63 -38.52
C ALA A 8 47.20 -31.16 -37.95
N LEU A 9 47.01 -32.48 -37.90
CA LEU A 9 45.81 -33.10 -37.32
C LEU A 9 45.71 -32.89 -35.81
N ILE A 10 46.81 -33.03 -35.08
CA ILE A 10 46.84 -32.79 -33.63
C ILE A 10 46.53 -31.31 -33.34
N PHE A 11 47.09 -30.40 -34.13
CA PHE A 11 46.85 -28.97 -33.99
C PHE A 11 45.38 -28.61 -34.23
N THR A 12 44.74 -29.13 -35.28
CA THR A 12 43.32 -28.87 -35.53
C THR A 12 42.42 -29.45 -34.43
N LEU A 13 42.72 -30.64 -33.92
CA LEU A 13 42.00 -31.23 -32.79
C LEU A 13 42.15 -30.39 -31.51
N MET A 14 43.35 -29.88 -31.22
CA MET A 14 43.57 -28.96 -30.10
C MET A 14 42.77 -27.67 -30.25
N VAL A 15 42.76 -27.09 -31.45
CA VAL A 15 41.99 -25.86 -31.73
C VAL A 15 40.49 -26.13 -31.58
N ILE A 16 39.96 -27.23 -32.11
CA ILE A 16 38.55 -27.60 -31.96
C ILE A 16 38.19 -27.81 -30.49
N LEU A 17 39.05 -28.47 -29.72
CA LEU A 17 38.84 -28.67 -28.28
C LEU A 17 38.78 -27.34 -27.54
N ILE A 18 39.72 -26.43 -27.81
CA ILE A 18 39.74 -25.08 -27.20
C ILE A 18 38.47 -24.30 -27.58
N LEU A 19 38.08 -24.32 -28.86
CA LEU A 19 36.86 -23.65 -29.33
C LEU A 19 35.59 -24.26 -28.71
N THR A 20 35.56 -25.56 -28.50
CA THR A 20 34.41 -26.24 -27.86
C THR A 20 34.29 -25.85 -26.39
N VAL A 21 35.41 -25.82 -25.65
CA VAL A 21 35.42 -25.36 -24.25
C VAL A 21 34.98 -23.90 -24.16
N LEU A 22 35.46 -23.05 -25.08
CA LEU A 22 35.05 -21.65 -25.15
C LEU A 22 33.56 -21.50 -25.46
N ALA A 23 33.04 -22.27 -26.42
CA ALA A 23 31.63 -22.23 -26.78
C ALA A 23 30.72 -22.66 -25.62
N VAL A 24 31.11 -23.71 -24.88
CA VAL A 24 30.37 -24.16 -23.69
C VAL A 24 30.40 -23.10 -22.58
N ALA A 25 31.56 -22.46 -22.35
CA ALA A 25 31.68 -21.39 -21.36
C ALA A 25 30.78 -20.19 -21.70
N ILE A 26 30.74 -19.77 -22.97
CA ILE A 26 29.85 -18.67 -23.42
C ILE A 26 28.38 -19.06 -23.28
N LEU A 27 28.04 -20.30 -23.62
CA LEU A 27 26.67 -20.82 -23.49
C LEU A 27 26.21 -20.78 -22.03
N GLU A 28 27.05 -21.22 -21.10
CA GLU A 28 26.74 -21.22 -19.66
C GLU A 28 26.51 -19.79 -19.14
N VAL A 29 27.38 -18.85 -19.50
CA VAL A 29 27.23 -17.43 -19.13
C VAL A 29 25.94 -16.86 -19.72
N THR A 30 25.59 -17.21 -20.95
CA THR A 30 24.39 -16.73 -21.63
C THR A 30 23.12 -17.26 -20.97
N ILE A 31 23.07 -18.56 -20.66
CA ILE A 31 21.94 -19.18 -19.94
C ILE A 31 21.79 -18.56 -18.55
N THR A 32 22.90 -18.33 -17.86
CA THR A 32 22.90 -17.70 -16.53
C THR A 32 22.36 -16.28 -16.59
N ASN A 33 22.84 -15.46 -17.52
CA ASN A 33 22.36 -14.10 -17.71
C ASN A 33 20.88 -14.05 -18.11
N TYR A 34 20.43 -14.98 -18.95
CA TYR A 34 19.02 -15.10 -19.32
C TYR A 34 18.15 -15.38 -18.10
N LYS A 35 18.54 -16.33 -17.24
CA LYS A 35 17.81 -16.65 -16.00
C LYS A 35 17.78 -15.47 -15.03
N ILE A 36 18.92 -14.77 -14.85
CA ILE A 36 19.01 -13.58 -13.99
C ILE A 36 18.10 -12.48 -14.52
N SER A 37 18.15 -12.19 -15.82
CA SER A 37 17.31 -11.18 -16.46
C SER A 37 15.82 -11.50 -16.29
N HIS A 38 15.42 -12.75 -16.50
CA HIS A 38 14.03 -13.17 -16.33
C HIS A 38 13.57 -13.08 -14.86
N ALA A 39 14.43 -13.45 -13.91
CA ALA A 39 14.12 -13.31 -12.48
C ALA A 39 14.00 -11.83 -12.09
N TYR A 40 14.84 -10.96 -12.64
CA TYR A 40 14.79 -9.52 -12.42
C TYR A 40 13.52 -8.90 -13.00
N ALA A 41 13.13 -9.25 -14.22
CA ALA A 41 11.88 -8.82 -14.84
C ALA A 41 10.66 -9.25 -14.00
N ASN A 42 10.61 -10.51 -13.57
CA ASN A 42 9.55 -11.01 -12.69
C ASN A 42 9.52 -10.25 -11.35
N SER A 43 10.68 -9.91 -10.78
CA SER A 43 10.79 -9.11 -9.57
C SER A 43 10.19 -7.73 -9.75
N ILE A 44 10.50 -7.06 -10.87
CA ILE A 44 9.92 -5.75 -11.19
C ILE A 44 8.40 -5.85 -11.36
N SER A 45 7.91 -6.86 -12.07
CA SER A 45 6.46 -7.09 -12.23
C SER A 45 5.77 -7.34 -10.89
N ALA A 46 6.39 -8.09 -9.98
CA ALA A 46 5.84 -8.29 -8.63
C ALA A 46 5.81 -6.96 -7.83
N THR A 47 6.81 -6.09 -7.98
CA THR A 47 6.81 -4.75 -7.39
C THR A 47 5.64 -3.92 -7.93
N TYR A 48 5.44 -3.88 -9.25
CA TYR A 48 4.33 -3.14 -9.86
C TYR A 48 2.96 -3.68 -9.42
N ALA A 49 2.83 -5.00 -9.24
CA ALA A 49 1.61 -5.58 -8.72
C ALA A 49 1.32 -5.09 -7.29
N ALA A 50 2.32 -5.06 -6.40
CA ALA A 50 2.17 -4.52 -5.05
C ALA A 50 1.74 -3.04 -5.07
N GLU A 51 2.37 -2.23 -5.93
CA GLU A 51 2.00 -0.83 -6.12
C GLU A 51 0.57 -0.64 -6.62
N ALA A 52 0.09 -1.50 -7.52
CA ALA A 52 -1.28 -1.46 -8.00
C ALA A 52 -2.29 -1.72 -6.86
N GLY A 53 -1.96 -2.63 -5.93
CA GLY A 53 -2.76 -2.84 -4.73
C GLY A 53 -2.85 -1.58 -3.87
N LEU A 54 -1.74 -0.89 -3.65
CA LEU A 54 -1.70 0.34 -2.87
C LEU A 54 -2.47 1.49 -3.56
N GLU A 55 -2.32 1.63 -4.87
CA GLU A 55 -3.03 2.67 -5.65
C GLU A 55 -4.55 2.42 -5.65
N ARG A 56 -4.98 1.15 -5.67
CA ARG A 56 -6.39 0.79 -5.49
C ARG A 56 -6.91 1.26 -4.14
N VAL A 57 -6.20 0.96 -3.05
CA VAL A 57 -6.60 1.40 -1.70
C VAL A 57 -6.71 2.92 -1.64
N LYS A 58 -5.70 3.64 -2.12
CA LYS A 58 -5.72 5.10 -2.20
C LYS A 58 -6.92 5.63 -3.01
N ASN A 59 -7.26 5.02 -4.15
CA ASN A 59 -8.41 5.44 -4.94
C ASN A 59 -9.74 5.21 -4.21
N GLU A 60 -9.91 4.05 -3.58
CA GLU A 60 -11.10 3.75 -2.77
C GLU A 60 -11.24 4.73 -1.59
N PHE A 61 -10.14 5.06 -0.91
CA PHE A 61 -10.14 6.08 0.15
C PHE A 61 -10.50 7.48 -0.37
N ASN A 62 -10.00 7.87 -1.55
CA ASN A 62 -10.36 9.14 -2.17
C ASN A 62 -11.87 9.22 -2.43
N ILE A 63 -12.45 8.15 -3.00
CA ILE A 63 -13.88 8.06 -3.29
C ILE A 63 -14.69 8.12 -1.98
N ALA A 64 -14.34 7.30 -0.99
CA ALA A 64 -15.04 7.25 0.29
C ALA A 64 -15.00 8.60 1.02
N LEU A 65 -13.87 9.31 1.00
CA LEU A 65 -13.76 10.65 1.56
C LEU A 65 -14.64 11.65 0.79
N GLN A 66 -14.58 11.64 -0.54
CA GLN A 66 -15.37 12.53 -1.38
C GLN A 66 -16.88 12.32 -1.18
N ASP A 67 -17.32 11.07 -1.07
CA ASP A 67 -18.70 10.68 -0.78
C ASP A 67 -19.14 11.15 0.61
N ALA A 68 -18.26 11.01 1.62
CA ALA A 68 -18.51 11.52 2.97
C ALA A 68 -18.68 13.05 3.00
N TYR A 69 -17.86 13.80 2.27
CA TYR A 69 -17.96 15.26 2.15
C TYR A 69 -19.22 15.71 1.39
N GLN A 70 -19.62 14.97 0.35
CA GLN A 70 -20.82 15.29 -0.42
C GLN A 70 -22.12 14.80 0.24
N GLY A 71 -22.03 14.09 1.37
CA GLY A 71 -23.18 13.46 2.03
C GLY A 71 -23.85 12.39 1.15
N LYS A 72 -23.13 11.83 0.19
CA LYS A 72 -23.60 10.82 -0.77
C LYS A 72 -22.82 9.53 -0.54
N GLY A 73 -23.20 8.75 0.47
CA GLY A 73 -22.60 7.43 0.72
C GLY A 73 -23.67 6.36 0.93
N LYS A 74 -23.30 5.08 0.75
CA LYS A 74 -24.12 3.91 1.15
C LYS A 74 -24.35 3.84 2.67
N GLY A 75 -23.61 4.62 3.47
CA GLY A 75 -23.91 4.93 4.86
C GLY A 75 -24.97 6.03 4.95
N LYS A 76 -26.18 5.69 5.40
CA LYS A 76 -27.28 6.65 5.59
C LYS A 76 -26.89 7.75 6.60
N GLY A 77 -26.58 8.95 6.11
CA GLY A 77 -26.55 10.17 6.92
C GLY A 77 -25.48 11.14 6.46
N LYS A 78 -25.86 12.41 6.29
CA LYS A 78 -24.95 13.57 6.22
C LYS A 78 -23.83 13.36 7.24
N GLY A 79 -22.56 13.53 6.85
CA GLY A 79 -21.36 13.10 7.59
C GLY A 79 -21.20 13.63 9.03
N GLU A 80 -22.10 13.23 9.91
CA GLU A 80 -22.06 13.46 11.34
C GLU A 80 -21.47 12.21 12.00
N PHE A 81 -20.18 12.24 12.33
CA PHE A 81 -19.61 11.27 13.24
C PHE A 81 -19.59 11.83 14.66
N TRP A 82 -20.09 11.04 15.60
CA TRP A 82 -20.13 11.43 17.01
C TRP A 82 -18.93 10.82 17.72
N ILE A 83 -18.06 11.65 18.27
CA ILE A 83 -16.98 11.22 19.16
C ILE A 83 -17.46 11.48 20.59
N ASN A 84 -17.82 10.43 21.32
CA ASN A 84 -18.07 10.57 22.76
C ASN A 84 -16.72 10.51 23.48
N ILE A 85 -16.35 11.59 24.14
CA ILE A 85 -15.14 11.62 24.97
C ILE A 85 -15.61 11.54 26.40
N VAL A 86 -15.32 10.42 27.06
CA VAL A 86 -15.54 10.30 28.50
C VAL A 86 -14.23 10.68 29.16
N THR A 87 -14.12 11.93 29.59
CA THR A 87 -13.01 12.39 30.41
C THR A 87 -13.30 11.98 31.86
N ASN A 88 -12.58 10.98 32.36
CA ASN A 88 -12.51 10.71 33.81
C ASN A 88 -11.17 11.27 34.32
N LYS A 89 -11.07 11.60 35.62
CA LYS A 89 -9.97 12.35 36.24
C LYS A 89 -8.55 11.87 35.88
N ASN A 90 -8.38 10.63 35.41
CA ASN A 90 -7.10 10.04 35.03
C ASN A 90 -7.04 9.42 33.61
N THR A 91 -8.09 9.48 32.78
CA THR A 91 -8.10 8.85 31.42
C THR A 91 -9.08 9.53 30.45
N THR A 92 -8.61 9.88 29.25
CA THR A 92 -9.46 10.25 28.10
C THR A 92 -9.81 8.99 27.31
N LYS A 93 -11.05 8.50 27.39
CA LYS A 93 -11.53 7.44 26.50
C LYS A 93 -12.28 8.07 25.33
N ILE A 94 -11.71 7.96 24.13
CA ILE A 94 -12.35 8.35 22.87
C ILE A 94 -13.21 7.16 22.42
N GLN A 95 -14.53 7.29 22.55
CA GLN A 95 -15.49 6.32 22.00
C GLN A 95 -16.04 6.87 20.70
N TYR A 96 -15.60 6.30 19.58
CA TYR A 96 -16.21 6.54 18.27
C TYR A 96 -17.60 5.90 18.27
N LYS A 97 -18.67 6.69 18.10
CA LYS A 97 -19.99 6.12 17.82
C LYS A 97 -19.90 5.47 16.44
N LYS A 98 -20.46 4.26 16.33
CA LYS A 98 -20.45 3.30 15.19
C LYS A 98 -20.18 3.87 13.77
N GLY A 99 -20.71 5.05 13.44
CA GLY A 99 -20.62 5.71 12.14
C GLY A 99 -19.22 6.01 11.57
N ALA A 100 -18.20 6.34 12.38
CA ALA A 100 -16.84 6.56 11.85
C ALA A 100 -16.18 5.24 11.43
N LYS A 101 -16.45 4.18 12.19
CA LYS A 101 -16.02 2.82 11.86
C LYS A 101 -16.82 2.28 10.67
N ASP A 102 -18.12 2.54 10.62
CA ASP A 102 -19.02 2.12 9.52
C ASP A 102 -18.73 2.83 8.18
N LEU A 103 -18.18 4.05 8.17
CA LEU A 103 -17.71 4.73 6.95
C LEU A 103 -16.57 3.97 6.25
N LEU A 104 -15.78 3.23 7.02
CA LEU A 104 -14.59 2.51 6.58
C LEU A 104 -14.84 1.00 6.48
N ASP A 105 -15.61 0.42 7.40
CA ASP A 105 -15.99 -1.01 7.44
C ASP A 105 -17.07 -1.38 6.40
N ASN A 106 -17.97 -0.45 5.99
CA ASN A 106 -19.05 -0.74 5.03
C ASN A 106 -18.96 0.06 3.71
N GLY A 107 -17.95 0.93 3.57
CA GLY A 107 -17.83 1.87 2.43
C GLY A 107 -16.73 1.54 1.43
N LEU A 108 -15.68 0.84 1.86
CA LEU A 108 -14.52 0.51 1.02
C LEU A 108 -14.71 -0.89 0.41
N ASP A 109 -14.88 -0.97 -0.92
CA ASP A 109 -14.95 -2.24 -1.65
C ASP A 109 -13.55 -2.79 -1.91
N ILE A 110 -12.85 -3.07 -0.81
CA ILE A 110 -11.48 -3.58 -0.80
C ILE A 110 -11.51 -5.04 -0.36
N PRO A 111 -11.26 -6.01 -1.26
CA PRO A 111 -11.17 -7.41 -0.89
C PRO A 111 -9.84 -7.65 -0.16
N LEU A 112 -9.90 -7.66 1.17
CA LEU A 112 -8.76 -7.94 2.05
C LEU A 112 -8.41 -9.43 2.03
N GLY A 113 -7.12 -9.75 1.94
CA GLY A 113 -6.60 -11.11 1.99
C GLY A 113 -6.78 -11.92 0.69
N GLU A 114 -7.46 -11.38 -0.32
CA GLU A 114 -7.68 -12.05 -1.60
C GLU A 114 -6.64 -11.64 -2.66
N TRP A 115 -6.22 -12.61 -3.47
CA TRP A 115 -5.37 -12.36 -4.63
C TRP A 115 -6.21 -11.90 -5.82
N ILE A 116 -5.81 -10.78 -6.42
CA ILE A 116 -6.49 -10.14 -7.53
C ILE A 116 -5.53 -10.04 -8.71
N SER A 117 -5.95 -10.54 -9.87
CA SER A 117 -5.14 -10.47 -11.10
C SER A 117 -5.10 -9.04 -11.66
N LEU A 118 -3.91 -8.58 -12.02
CA LEU A 118 -3.65 -7.34 -12.71
C LEU A 118 -3.67 -7.59 -14.23
N GLY A 119 -4.88 -7.66 -14.78
CA GLY A 119 -5.13 -8.00 -16.18
C GLY A 119 -4.65 -9.42 -16.54
N ASP A 120 -4.23 -9.62 -17.79
CA ASP A 120 -3.84 -10.94 -18.32
C ASP A 120 -2.34 -11.24 -18.19
N SER A 121 -1.59 -10.37 -17.51
CA SER A 121 -0.13 -10.44 -17.46
C SER A 121 0.43 -11.50 -16.50
N GLY A 122 -0.44 -12.18 -15.74
CA GLY A 122 -0.04 -13.11 -14.67
C GLY A 122 0.47 -12.42 -13.40
N GLN A 123 0.45 -11.09 -13.36
CA GLN A 123 0.68 -10.31 -12.15
C GLN A 123 -0.54 -10.38 -11.24
N GLU A 124 -0.32 -10.56 -9.95
CA GLU A 124 -1.39 -10.58 -8.96
C GLU A 124 -1.00 -9.74 -7.75
N TYR A 125 -1.98 -9.13 -7.11
CA TYR A 125 -1.77 -8.40 -5.86
C TYR A 125 -2.78 -8.82 -4.80
N LYS A 126 -2.39 -8.65 -3.54
CA LYS A 126 -3.22 -8.89 -2.37
C LYS A 126 -3.08 -7.69 -1.45
N ILE A 127 -4.19 -7.20 -0.91
CA ILE A 127 -4.16 -6.19 0.15
C ILE A 127 -4.23 -6.98 1.47
N ASP A 128 -3.12 -6.99 2.20
CA ASP A 128 -2.96 -7.86 3.37
C ASP A 128 -3.65 -7.28 4.59
N SER A 129 -3.43 -5.98 4.86
CA SER A 129 -4.06 -5.29 5.96
C SER A 129 -4.14 -3.78 5.72
N ILE A 130 -5.10 -3.16 6.41
CA ILE A 130 -5.28 -1.71 6.48
C ILE A 130 -5.44 -1.36 7.95
N GLU A 131 -4.58 -0.47 8.45
CA GLU A 131 -4.65 0.08 9.80
C GLU A 131 -5.00 1.57 9.72
N ILE A 132 -5.94 2.01 10.56
CA ILE A 132 -6.33 3.41 10.65
C ILE A 132 -5.86 3.92 12.00
N VAL A 133 -4.92 4.85 11.96
CA VAL A 133 -4.38 5.49 13.16
C VAL A 133 -5.26 6.71 13.48
N PRO A 134 -5.89 6.75 14.66
CA PRO A 134 -6.75 7.85 15.05
C PRO A 134 -5.95 9.15 15.20
N PRO A 135 -6.54 10.31 14.86
CA PRO A 135 -5.89 11.61 15.01
C PRO A 135 -5.78 11.98 16.49
N SER A 136 -4.73 12.73 16.83
CA SER A 136 -4.68 13.45 18.11
C SER A 136 -5.63 14.64 18.04
N ILE A 137 -6.63 14.66 18.94
CA ILE A 137 -7.61 15.75 19.00
C ILE A 137 -7.37 16.56 20.27
N ASN A 138 -7.26 17.89 20.14
CA ASN A 138 -7.21 18.77 21.30
C ASN A 138 -8.63 19.23 21.66
N PHE A 139 -9.19 18.71 22.74
CA PHE A 139 -10.55 19.03 23.17
C PHE A 139 -10.65 20.29 24.04
N GLU A 140 -9.54 20.97 24.32
CA GLU A 140 -9.52 22.19 25.14
C GLU A 140 -10.01 23.43 24.38
N ASN A 141 -9.90 23.41 23.05
CA ASN A 141 -10.28 24.53 22.18
C ASN A 141 -11.56 24.20 21.39
N GLU A 142 -12.66 24.86 21.72
CA GLU A 142 -13.86 24.87 20.88
C GLU A 142 -13.60 25.63 19.58
N GLY A 143 -14.20 25.17 18.48
CA GLY A 143 -14.07 25.79 17.16
C GLY A 143 -13.56 24.84 16.08
N GLU A 144 -13.04 25.42 14.99
CA GLU A 144 -12.56 24.68 13.84
C GLU A 144 -11.19 24.05 14.11
N GLN A 145 -11.08 22.76 13.83
CA GLN A 145 -9.82 22.01 13.91
C GLN A 145 -9.63 21.17 12.67
N ILE A 146 -8.37 20.96 12.30
CA ILE A 146 -7.96 20.04 11.24
C ILE A 146 -7.48 18.76 11.92
N LEU A 147 -8.13 17.64 11.62
CA LEU A 147 -7.73 16.33 12.10
C LEU A 147 -6.96 15.59 11.01
N THR A 148 -5.70 15.26 11.30
CA THR A 148 -4.87 14.44 10.41
C THR A 148 -5.01 12.97 10.76
N TYR A 149 -5.70 12.22 9.91
CA TYR A 149 -5.76 10.76 10.00
C TYR A 149 -4.60 10.17 9.21
N LYS A 150 -4.03 9.09 9.72
CA LYS A 150 -3.06 8.26 8.99
C LYS A 150 -3.68 6.90 8.73
N VAL A 151 -3.53 6.42 7.51
CA VAL A 151 -3.88 5.06 7.11
C VAL A 151 -2.63 4.37 6.64
N ARG A 152 -2.36 3.22 7.24
CA ARG A 152 -1.27 2.35 6.86
C ARG A 152 -1.83 1.17 6.08
N VAL A 153 -1.21 0.87 4.96
CA VAL A 153 -1.66 -0.16 4.03
C VAL A 153 -0.50 -1.09 3.75
N TRP A 154 -0.74 -2.39 3.87
CA TRP A 154 0.20 -3.43 3.48
C TRP A 154 -0.36 -4.22 2.30
N THR A 155 0.48 -4.43 1.30
CA THR A 155 0.12 -5.15 0.08
C THR A 155 1.20 -6.15 -0.27
N GLU A 156 0.80 -7.21 -0.94
CA GLU A 156 1.71 -8.16 -1.58
C GLU A 156 1.48 -8.13 -3.08
N GLY A 157 2.56 -8.16 -3.85
CA GLY A 157 2.54 -8.34 -5.29
C GLY A 157 3.27 -9.62 -5.66
N ARG A 158 2.69 -10.40 -6.58
CA ARG A 158 3.21 -11.69 -7.02
C ARG A 158 3.34 -11.72 -8.53
N MET A 159 4.46 -12.29 -8.97
CA MET A 159 4.68 -12.72 -10.35
C MET A 159 5.39 -14.07 -10.32
N ASN A 160 4.72 -15.12 -10.79
CA ASN A 160 5.19 -16.51 -10.66
C ASN A 160 5.50 -16.87 -9.19
N LYS A 161 6.76 -17.19 -8.87
CA LYS A 161 7.23 -17.56 -7.52
C LYS A 161 7.83 -16.38 -6.75
N ILE A 162 7.89 -15.19 -7.36
CA ILE A 162 8.48 -14.00 -6.72
C ILE A 162 7.36 -13.19 -6.08
N VAL A 163 7.57 -12.83 -4.82
CA VAL A 163 6.68 -11.97 -4.04
C VAL A 163 7.44 -10.70 -3.63
N ARG A 164 6.74 -9.58 -3.66
CA ARG A 164 7.19 -8.26 -3.19
C ARG A 164 6.14 -7.67 -2.26
N TYR A 165 6.58 -6.89 -1.30
CA TYR A 165 5.73 -6.30 -0.27
C TYR A 165 5.71 -4.79 -0.45
N GLY A 166 4.52 -4.21 -0.43
CA GLY A 166 4.28 -2.78 -0.47
C GLY A 166 3.77 -2.28 0.87
N TYR A 167 4.21 -1.09 1.26
CA TYR A 167 3.72 -0.33 2.40
C TYR A 167 3.44 1.12 1.96
N ALA A 168 2.27 1.63 2.30
CA ALA A 168 1.97 3.05 2.18
C ALA A 168 1.42 3.62 3.48
N GLU A 169 1.86 4.84 3.81
CA GLU A 169 1.21 5.70 4.79
C GLU A 169 0.52 6.85 4.05
N ILE A 170 -0.80 6.83 4.09
CA ILE A 170 -1.70 7.81 3.50
C ILE A 170 -2.17 8.73 4.62
N GLU A 171 -1.93 10.03 4.50
CA GLU A 171 -2.49 11.03 5.40
C GLU A 171 -3.66 11.74 4.73
N PHE A 172 -4.73 11.96 5.49
CA PHE A 172 -5.79 12.86 5.07
C PHE A 172 -6.21 13.78 6.18
N GLU A 173 -6.53 15.00 5.79
CA GLU A 173 -6.95 16.06 6.69
C GLU A 173 -8.47 16.22 6.59
N ILE A 174 -9.10 16.17 7.77
CA ILE A 174 -10.53 16.38 7.91
C ILE A 174 -10.77 17.65 8.70
N ASN A 175 -11.50 18.59 8.10
CA ASN A 175 -11.95 19.80 8.78
C ASN A 175 -13.16 19.48 9.65
N VAL A 176 -13.00 19.64 10.95
CA VAL A 176 -14.06 19.41 11.95
C VAL A 176 -14.36 20.67 12.75
N ILE A 177 -15.58 20.76 13.25
CA ILE A 177 -15.99 21.74 14.24
C ILE A 177 -16.20 21.00 15.56
N ILE A 178 -15.49 21.42 16.59
CA ILE A 178 -15.57 20.88 17.94
C ILE A 178 -16.45 21.81 18.78
N GLN A 179 -17.55 21.29 19.31
CA GLN A 179 -18.47 22.00 20.21
C GLN A 179 -18.61 21.24 21.52
N LYS A 180 -18.36 21.90 22.65
CA LYS A 180 -18.57 21.31 23.96
C LYS A 180 -20.06 21.30 24.29
N MET A 181 -20.59 20.17 24.73
CA MET A 181 -21.96 20.06 25.24
C MET A 181 -21.94 19.83 26.75
N GLY A 182 -22.45 20.80 27.50
CA GLY A 182 -22.62 20.75 28.96
C GLY A 182 -21.71 21.70 29.74
N ASN A 183 -22.13 22.03 30.97
CA ASN A 183 -21.52 23.08 31.80
C ASN A 183 -20.73 22.56 33.02
N ASP A 184 -20.40 21.27 33.10
CA ASP A 184 -19.69 20.70 34.26
C ASP A 184 -18.69 19.61 33.86
N ASN A 185 -17.82 19.26 34.82
CA ASN A 185 -16.60 18.41 34.78
C ASN A 185 -16.66 17.03 34.08
N SER A 186 -17.74 16.73 33.36
CA SER A 186 -17.88 15.65 32.39
C SER A 186 -18.44 16.23 31.08
N ALA A 187 -17.58 16.88 30.31
CA ALA A 187 -17.98 17.56 29.09
C ALA A 187 -18.09 16.56 27.92
N ASN A 188 -19.31 16.40 27.39
CA ASN A 188 -19.51 15.65 26.16
C ASN A 188 -19.17 16.56 24.98
N THR A 189 -18.06 16.33 24.28
CA THR A 189 -17.73 17.16 23.10
C THR A 189 -18.36 16.55 21.85
N LYS A 190 -19.09 17.36 21.09
CA LYS A 190 -19.62 16.98 19.79
C LYS A 190 -18.68 17.46 18.69
N VAL A 191 -18.41 16.59 17.72
CA VAL A 191 -17.56 16.88 16.57
C VAL A 191 -18.42 16.78 15.32
N TYR A 192 -18.35 17.78 14.43
CA TYR A 192 -19.11 17.81 13.18
C TYR A 192 -18.15 18.03 12.00
N LEU A 193 -18.42 17.40 10.85
CA LEU A 193 -17.72 17.74 9.59
C LEU A 193 -18.14 19.12 9.11
N LYS A 194 -17.17 19.94 8.67
CA LYS A 194 -17.46 21.24 8.06
C LYS A 194 -17.81 21.06 6.57
N GLU A 195 -19.08 21.24 6.21
CA GLU A 195 -19.68 20.99 4.87
C GLU A 195 -19.10 21.83 3.68
N LYS A 196 -18.05 22.65 3.84
CA LYS A 196 -17.67 23.65 2.81
C LYS A 196 -16.20 23.85 2.48
N VAL A 197 -15.26 23.20 3.16
CA VAL A 197 -13.84 23.33 2.77
C VAL A 197 -13.54 22.23 1.76
N SER A 198 -13.00 22.60 0.59
CA SER A 198 -12.55 21.63 -0.42
C SER A 198 -11.73 20.54 0.29
N PRO A 199 -12.06 19.26 0.12
CA PRO A 199 -11.26 18.20 0.70
C PRO A 199 -9.83 18.37 0.20
N PHE A 200 -8.87 18.46 1.12
CA PHE A 200 -7.48 18.21 0.74
C PHE A 200 -7.44 16.74 0.32
N SER A 201 -7.05 16.47 -0.93
CA SER A 201 -6.89 15.10 -1.41
C SER A 201 -5.91 14.37 -0.47
N PRO A 202 -6.18 13.11 -0.07
CA PRO A 202 -5.25 12.30 0.70
C PRO A 202 -3.83 12.38 0.10
N ILE A 203 -2.89 12.74 0.96
CA ILE A 203 -1.49 12.93 0.63
C ILE A 203 -0.76 11.64 1.01
N ILE A 204 -0.09 11.02 0.06
CA ILE A 204 0.84 9.92 0.35
C ILE A 204 2.06 10.55 1.05
N LYS A 205 2.27 10.25 2.33
CA LYS A 205 3.45 10.71 3.06
C LYS A 205 4.61 9.76 2.92
N LYS A 206 4.33 8.46 2.80
CA LYS A 206 5.34 7.43 2.69
C LYS A 206 4.86 6.34 1.75
N TRP A 207 5.74 5.94 0.85
CA TRP A 207 5.54 4.85 -0.08
C TRP A 207 6.82 4.04 -0.14
N VAL A 208 6.74 2.76 0.21
CA VAL A 208 7.89 1.85 0.22
C VAL A 208 7.45 0.53 -0.38
N VAL A 209 8.25 0.00 -1.30
CA VAL A 209 8.08 -1.37 -1.81
C VAL A 209 9.40 -2.08 -1.63
N ASP A 210 9.36 -3.25 -0.99
CA ASP A 210 10.54 -4.01 -0.63
C ASP A 210 10.37 -5.50 -0.92
N SER A 211 11.50 -6.19 -0.95
CA SER A 211 11.64 -7.64 -1.07
C SER A 211 11.30 -8.40 0.22
N THR A 212 11.33 -7.71 1.37
CA THR A 212 10.98 -8.28 2.68
C THR A 212 9.74 -7.62 3.26
N PRO A 213 8.97 -8.31 4.10
CA PRO A 213 7.90 -7.69 4.87
C PRO A 213 8.45 -6.49 5.64
N VAL A 214 7.80 -5.34 5.53
CA VAL A 214 8.24 -4.15 6.24
C VAL A 214 7.57 -4.12 7.60
N GLU A 215 8.33 -4.46 8.65
CA GLU A 215 7.90 -4.30 10.03
C GLU A 215 8.01 -2.82 10.42
N TYR A 216 6.88 -2.18 10.73
CA TYR A 216 6.79 -0.79 11.19
C TYR A 216 6.05 -0.69 12.52
#